data_AF-A0A1F4D6V3-F1
#
_entry.id   AF-A0A1F4D6V3-F1
#
_cell.length_a   1.000
_cell.length_b   1.000
_cell.length_c   1.000
_cell.angle_alpha   90.00
_cell.angle_beta   90.00
_cell.angle_gamma   90.00
#
_symmetry.space_group_name_H-M   'P 1'
#
loop_
_entity.id
_entity.type
_entity.pdbx_description
1 polymer ?
#
loop_
_entity_poly.entity_id
_entity_poly.type
_entity_poly.pdbx_seq_one_letter_code
_entity_poly.pdbx_strand_id
1 'polypeptide(L)'
;MSLLAARLTIAGASGRRSIAMRDFMKGAFTTAIGPGELLADIEIEELSAEARWGYYKVCRKEGEFPEAVGAAVFDPVREIARVIVGALDGAPVSLPALSERIAAGGAAVASADAVRAAVGEAVPGLDSVALQIHAVAVRRAILQAIQVAGS
;
A
#
# COMPACT_ATOMS: atom_id res chain seq x y z
N MET A 1 1.29 -2.39 -6.52
CA MET A 1 -0.02 -2.61 -7.17
C MET A 1 -1.20 -2.08 -6.35
N SER A 2 -1.45 -2.54 -5.12
CA SER A 2 -2.61 -2.08 -4.34
C SER A 2 -2.61 -0.57 -4.09
N LEU A 3 -1.43 0.01 -3.79
CA LEU A 3 -1.25 1.46 -3.62
C LEU A 3 -1.74 2.27 -4.83
N LEU A 4 -1.52 1.76 -6.05
CA LEU A 4 -1.84 2.45 -7.29
C LEU A 4 -3.23 2.07 -7.84
N ALA A 5 -4.04 1.35 -7.05
CA ALA A 5 -5.37 0.89 -7.45
C ALA A 5 -5.38 0.17 -8.81
N ALA A 6 -4.34 -0.63 -9.08
CA ALA A 6 -4.17 -1.30 -10.36
C ALA A 6 -5.39 -2.17 -10.74
N ARG A 7 -5.64 -2.29 -12.03
CA ARG A 7 -6.59 -3.25 -12.61
C ARG A 7 -5.82 -4.39 -13.24
N LEU A 8 -6.33 -5.60 -13.08
CA LEU A 8 -5.69 -6.82 -13.55
C LEU A 8 -6.58 -7.48 -14.59
N THR A 9 -5.99 -7.90 -15.70
CA THR A 9 -6.68 -8.70 -16.71
C THR A 9 -6.33 -10.16 -16.52
N ILE A 10 -7.34 -10.98 -16.24
CA ILE A 10 -7.25 -12.43 -16.13
C ILE A 10 -7.76 -13.06 -17.42
N ALA A 11 -6.96 -13.91 -18.04
CA ALA A 11 -7.30 -14.59 -19.29
C ALA A 11 -7.35 -16.11 -19.09
N GLY A 12 -8.31 -16.78 -19.73
CA GLY A 12 -8.42 -18.23 -19.78
C GLY A 12 -9.09 -18.68 -21.07
N ALA A 13 -9.36 -19.99 -21.19
CA ALA A 13 -9.99 -20.56 -22.39
C ALA A 13 -11.34 -19.91 -22.74
N SER A 14 -12.05 -19.39 -21.74
CA SER A 14 -13.37 -18.77 -21.86
C SER A 14 -13.31 -17.25 -22.15
N GLY A 15 -12.12 -16.66 -22.32
CA GLY A 15 -11.95 -15.23 -22.62
C GLY A 15 -11.15 -14.45 -21.58
N ARG A 16 -11.39 -13.14 -21.49
CA ARG A 16 -10.68 -12.22 -20.59
C ARG A 16 -11.66 -11.52 -19.65
N ARG A 17 -11.26 -11.32 -18.39
CA ARG A 17 -12.01 -10.54 -17.39
C ARG A 17 -11.08 -9.60 -16.65
N SER A 18 -11.62 -8.46 -16.21
CA SER A 18 -10.86 -7.46 -15.46
C SER A 18 -11.28 -7.44 -14.00
N ILE A 19 -10.31 -7.37 -13.08
CA ILE A 19 -10.54 -7.31 -11.63
C ILE A 19 -9.67 -6.22 -11.00
N ALA A 20 -10.18 -5.52 -9.99
CA ALA A 20 -9.38 -4.56 -9.25
C ALA A 20 -8.36 -5.28 -8.35
N MET A 21 -7.17 -4.72 -8.17
CA MET A 21 -6.11 -5.31 -7.34
C MET A 21 -6.57 -5.57 -5.89
N ARG A 22 -7.44 -4.71 -5.34
CA ARG A 22 -8.03 -4.91 -3.99
C ARG A 22 -8.84 -6.20 -3.87
N ASP A 23 -9.39 -6.68 -4.99
CA ASP A 23 -10.23 -7.87 -5.05
C ASP A 23 -9.44 -9.11 -5.49
N PHE A 24 -8.17 -8.96 -5.86
CA PHE A 24 -7.34 -10.03 -6.40
C PHE A 24 -6.76 -10.96 -5.34
N MET A 25 -6.15 -10.41 -4.28
CA MET A 25 -5.56 -11.22 -3.21
C MET A 25 -6.63 -11.57 -2.18
N LYS A 26 -6.89 -12.86 -1.97
CA LYS A 26 -7.92 -13.35 -1.03
C LYS A 26 -7.32 -13.81 0.30
N GLY A 27 -6.02 -14.11 0.33
CA GLY A 27 -5.28 -14.52 1.52
C GLY A 27 -3.87 -14.97 1.16
N ALA A 28 -3.12 -15.49 2.13
CA ALA A 28 -1.81 -16.08 1.88
C ALA A 28 -1.90 -17.15 0.78
N PHE A 29 -1.09 -16.99 -0.27
CA PHE A 29 -1.05 -17.87 -1.45
C PHE A 29 -2.40 -18.08 -2.16
N THR A 30 -3.41 -17.25 -1.89
CA THR A 30 -4.76 -17.39 -2.44
C THR A 30 -5.14 -16.14 -3.22
N THR A 31 -5.49 -16.30 -4.49
CA THR A 31 -5.86 -15.20 -5.39
C THR A 31 -7.21 -15.46 -6.04
N ALA A 32 -7.72 -14.49 -6.78
CA ALA A 32 -8.94 -14.62 -7.57
C ALA A 32 -8.74 -15.37 -8.90
N ILE A 33 -7.51 -15.85 -9.21
CA ILE A 33 -7.22 -16.65 -10.40
C ILE A 33 -7.79 -18.05 -10.24
N GLY A 34 -8.62 -18.47 -11.19
CA GLY A 34 -9.20 -19.80 -11.26
C GLY A 34 -8.34 -20.80 -12.05
N PRO A 35 -8.74 -22.08 -12.08
CA PRO A 35 -8.05 -23.11 -12.85
C PRO A 35 -7.97 -22.77 -14.35
N GLY A 36 -6.78 -22.90 -14.93
CA GLY A 36 -6.55 -22.61 -16.36
C GLY A 36 -6.59 -21.12 -16.73
N GLU A 37 -6.65 -20.23 -15.73
CA GLU A 37 -6.53 -18.80 -15.93
C GLU A 37 -5.09 -18.29 -15.67
N LEU A 38 -4.75 -17.17 -16.29
CA LEU A 38 -3.46 -16.50 -16.21
C LEU A 38 -3.67 -15.00 -15.99
N LEU A 39 -2.81 -14.38 -15.19
CA LEU A 39 -2.70 -12.92 -15.15
C LEU A 39 -2.01 -12.46 -16.43
N ALA A 40 -2.76 -11.80 -17.31
CA ALA A 40 -2.31 -11.43 -18.64
C ALA A 40 -1.77 -10.00 -18.71
N ASP A 41 -2.43 -9.06 -18.01
CA ASP A 41 -2.03 -7.65 -18.00
C ASP A 41 -2.23 -7.01 -16.62
N ILE A 42 -1.45 -5.97 -16.37
CA ILE A 42 -1.62 -5.07 -15.23
C ILE A 42 -1.72 -3.65 -15.76
N GLU A 43 -2.85 -3.02 -15.52
CA GLU A 43 -3.13 -1.64 -15.90
C GLU A 43 -3.03 -0.74 -14.66
N ILE A 44 -2.27 0.34 -14.79
CA ILE A 44 -2.04 1.34 -13.75
C ILE A 44 -2.26 2.70 -14.40
N GLU A 45 -3.06 3.54 -13.75
CA GLU A 45 -3.22 4.92 -14.19
C GLU A 45 -1.90 5.68 -14.02
N GLU A 46 -1.50 6.39 -15.08
CA GLU A 46 -0.33 7.25 -15.05
C GLU A 46 -0.52 8.36 -14.03
N LEU A 47 0.45 8.53 -13.13
CA LEU A 47 0.48 9.62 -12.16
C LEU A 47 0.94 10.92 -12.82
N SER A 48 0.57 12.07 -12.27
CA SER A 48 1.06 13.36 -12.74
C SER A 48 2.56 13.54 -12.43
N ALA A 49 3.19 14.51 -13.08
CA ALA A 49 4.57 14.92 -12.77
C ALA A 49 4.72 15.48 -11.33
N GLU A 50 3.62 15.91 -10.71
CA GLU A 50 3.58 16.41 -9.34
C GLU A 50 3.38 15.29 -8.31
N ALA A 51 3.11 14.06 -8.77
CA ALA A 51 2.97 12.93 -7.88
C ALA A 51 4.24 12.69 -7.08
N ARG A 52 4.04 12.28 -5.83
CA ARG A 52 5.08 11.90 -4.89
C ARG A 52 4.72 10.58 -4.26
N TRP A 53 5.72 9.76 -4.01
CA TRP A 53 5.51 8.43 -3.45
C TRP A 53 6.65 8.05 -2.53
N GLY A 54 6.37 7.12 -1.63
CA GLY A 54 7.36 6.54 -0.75
C GLY A 54 7.05 5.09 -0.49
N TYR A 55 8.09 4.30 -0.30
CA TYR A 55 8.01 2.87 -0.06
C TYR A 55 9.11 2.48 0.90
N TYR A 56 8.73 1.94 2.05
CA TYR A 56 9.67 1.55 3.08
C TYR A 56 9.40 0.11 3.52
N LYS A 57 10.45 -0.71 3.50
CA LYS A 57 10.41 -2.10 3.97
C LYS A 57 11.35 -2.28 5.17
N VAL A 58 10.89 -3.01 6.17
CA VAL A 58 11.72 -3.48 7.28
C VAL A 58 12.03 -4.95 7.03
N CYS A 59 13.31 -5.29 6.91
CA CYS A 59 13.81 -6.65 6.69
C CYS A 59 14.93 -6.93 7.68
N ARG A 60 15.06 -8.18 8.16
CA ARG A 60 16.19 -8.56 9.04
C ARG A 60 17.46 -8.76 8.22
N LYS A 61 17.35 -9.29 7.00
CA LYS A 61 18.43 -9.44 6.03
C LYS A 61 17.97 -9.09 4.62
N GLU A 62 18.91 -8.69 3.78
CA GLU A 62 18.66 -8.49 2.35
C GLU A 62 18.24 -9.82 1.70
N GLY A 63 17.22 -9.77 0.84
CA GLY A 63 16.66 -10.96 0.17
C GLY A 63 15.58 -11.71 0.96
N GLU A 64 15.34 -11.37 2.24
CA GLU A 64 14.24 -11.95 3.02
C GLU A 64 12.90 -11.24 2.74
N PHE A 65 11.80 -11.96 2.98
CA PHE A 65 10.48 -11.33 3.06
C PHE A 65 10.48 -10.25 4.16
N PRO A 66 9.88 -9.07 3.90
CA PRO A 66 9.83 -8.00 4.88
C PRO A 66 8.96 -8.39 6.09
N GLU A 67 9.37 -7.92 7.26
CA GLU A 67 8.59 -7.99 8.51
C GLU A 67 7.51 -6.90 8.53
N ALA A 68 7.74 -5.77 7.84
CA ALA A 68 6.73 -4.75 7.60
C ALA A 68 6.98 -4.00 6.30
N VAL A 69 5.89 -3.58 5.65
CA VAL A 69 5.92 -2.65 4.52
C VAL A 69 4.98 -1.49 4.77
N GLY A 70 5.45 -0.28 4.49
CA GLY A 70 4.63 0.91 4.31
C GLY A 70 4.78 1.43 2.89
N ALA A 71 3.70 1.91 2.30
CA ALA A 71 3.77 2.60 1.03
C ALA A 71 2.76 3.75 0.97
N ALA A 72 3.13 4.85 0.33
CA ALA A 72 2.31 6.04 0.22
C ALA A 72 2.44 6.66 -1.18
N VAL A 73 1.35 7.22 -1.69
CA VAL A 73 1.33 8.03 -2.92
C VAL A 73 0.40 9.22 -2.71
N PHE A 74 0.87 10.39 -3.11
CA PHE A 74 0.12 11.65 -3.11
C PHE A 74 0.30 12.31 -4.47
N ASP A 75 -0.80 12.57 -5.16
CA ASP A 75 -0.83 13.27 -6.45
C ASP A 75 -1.90 14.35 -6.37
N PRO A 76 -1.53 15.63 -6.15
CA PRO A 76 -2.50 16.70 -5.99
C PRO A 76 -3.26 16.99 -7.30
N VAL A 77 -2.64 16.76 -8.46
CA VAL A 77 -3.25 17.02 -9.77
C VAL A 77 -4.34 16.01 -10.09
N ARG A 78 -4.14 14.75 -9.68
CA ARG A 78 -5.12 13.66 -9.86
C ARG A 78 -6.00 13.42 -8.63
N GLU A 79 -5.87 14.25 -7.59
CA GLU A 79 -6.56 14.11 -6.31
C GLU A 79 -6.37 12.71 -5.67
N ILE A 80 -5.17 12.12 -5.82
CA ILE A 80 -4.85 10.81 -5.24
C ILE A 80 -4.14 11.02 -3.91
N ALA A 81 -4.67 10.41 -2.85
CA ALA A 81 -4.01 10.26 -1.57
C ALA A 81 -4.22 8.85 -1.05
N ARG A 82 -3.15 8.04 -0.98
CA ARG A 82 -3.25 6.65 -0.53
C ARG A 82 -2.04 6.27 0.30
N VAL A 83 -2.30 5.66 1.44
CA VAL A 83 -1.33 5.05 2.33
C VAL A 83 -1.78 3.61 2.58
N ILE A 84 -0.85 2.67 2.47
CA ILE A 84 -1.11 1.26 2.75
C ILE A 84 -0.07 0.69 3.71
N VAL A 85 -0.50 -0.32 4.46
CA VAL A 85 0.36 -1.22 5.25
C VAL A 85 0.36 -2.60 4.58
N GLY A 86 1.54 -3.21 4.49
CA GLY A 86 1.74 -4.53 3.90
C GLY A 86 2.67 -5.40 4.74
N ALA A 87 3.06 -6.54 4.17
CA ALA A 87 3.74 -7.64 4.88
C ALA A 87 2.89 -8.19 6.03
N LEU A 88 1.62 -8.43 5.73
CA LEU A 88 0.64 -9.02 6.64
C LEU A 88 0.42 -10.48 6.23
N ASP A 89 -0.28 -11.25 7.07
CA ASP A 89 -0.73 -12.62 6.75
C ASP A 89 -1.82 -12.67 5.64
N GLY A 90 -2.18 -11.51 5.08
CA GLY A 90 -3.15 -11.35 4.01
C GLY A 90 -2.86 -10.16 3.10
N ALA A 91 -3.91 -9.64 2.46
CA ALA A 91 -3.79 -8.52 1.55
C ALA A 91 -3.28 -7.25 2.25
N PRO A 92 -2.52 -6.38 1.55
CA PRO A 92 -2.19 -5.06 2.06
C PRO A 92 -3.46 -4.28 2.42
N VAL A 93 -3.44 -3.58 3.55
CA VAL A 93 -4.58 -2.82 4.07
C VAL A 93 -4.38 -1.34 3.80
N SER A 94 -5.45 -0.68 3.33
CA SER A 94 -5.46 0.77 3.09
C SER A 94 -5.79 1.55 4.36
N LEU A 95 -5.18 2.75 4.50
CA LEU A 95 -5.39 3.67 5.61
C LEU A 95 -6.05 4.97 5.11
N PRO A 96 -7.33 4.96 4.69
CA PRO A 96 -7.97 6.10 4.01
C PRO A 96 -8.03 7.36 4.88
N ALA A 97 -8.48 7.24 6.13
CA ALA A 97 -8.56 8.39 7.05
C ALA A 97 -7.18 9.00 7.34
N LEU A 98 -6.12 8.19 7.41
CA LEU A 98 -4.76 8.71 7.53
C LEU A 98 -4.34 9.41 6.23
N SER A 99 -4.64 8.82 5.08
CA SER A 99 -4.29 9.37 3.76
C SER A 99 -4.88 10.77 3.54
N GLU A 100 -6.18 10.94 3.83
CA GLU A 100 -6.89 12.22 3.74
C GLU A 100 -6.27 13.27 4.66
N ARG A 101 -6.01 12.91 5.92
CA ARG A 101 -5.41 13.82 6.89
C ARG A 101 -4.00 14.26 6.48
N ILE A 102 -3.20 13.38 5.91
CA ILE A 102 -1.85 13.72 5.40
C ILE A 102 -1.95 14.61 4.15
N ALA A 103 -2.87 14.32 3.23
CA ALA A 103 -3.07 15.16 2.06
C ALA A 103 -3.49 16.59 2.43
N ALA A 104 -4.32 16.75 3.46
CA ALA A 104 -4.76 18.05 3.94
C ALA A 104 -3.74 18.80 4.83
N GLY A 105 -3.00 18.08 5.68
CA GLY A 105 -2.16 18.69 6.72
C GLY A 105 -0.65 18.44 6.59
N GLY A 106 -0.21 17.71 5.58
CA GLY A 106 1.20 17.44 5.29
C GLY A 106 1.93 16.64 6.38
N ALA A 107 3.26 16.80 6.43
CA ALA A 107 4.14 15.96 7.25
C ALA A 107 3.93 16.05 8.75
N ALA A 108 3.44 17.19 9.25
CA ALA A 108 3.15 17.39 10.67
C ALA A 108 2.09 16.38 11.18
N VAL A 109 1.19 15.94 10.31
CA VAL A 109 0.12 15.01 10.65
C VAL A 109 0.61 13.55 10.70
N ALA A 110 1.77 13.24 10.14
CA ALA A 110 2.42 11.93 10.25
C ALA A 110 3.17 11.76 11.58
N SER A 111 2.55 12.09 12.72
CA SER A 111 3.14 11.82 14.03
C SER A 111 3.24 10.31 14.27
N ALA A 112 4.20 9.88 15.10
CA ALA A 112 4.37 8.47 15.42
C ALA A 112 3.08 7.86 16.00
N ASP A 113 2.41 8.59 16.90
CA ASP A 113 1.18 8.14 17.55
C ASP A 113 0.00 8.08 16.58
N ALA A 114 -0.16 9.07 15.70
CA ALA A 114 -1.24 9.07 14.72
C ALA A 114 -1.13 7.92 13.72
N VAL A 115 0.10 7.63 13.26
CA VAL A 115 0.35 6.50 12.36
C VAL A 115 0.17 5.17 13.10
N ARG A 116 0.69 5.05 14.33
CA ARG A 116 0.53 3.85 15.15
C ARG A 116 -0.93 3.54 15.44
N ALA A 117 -1.73 4.55 15.80
CA ALA A 117 -3.17 4.40 16.02
C ALA A 117 -3.88 3.92 14.75
N ALA A 118 -3.61 4.55 13.60
CA ALA A 118 -4.21 4.16 12.33
C ALA A 118 -3.87 2.72 11.91
N VAL A 119 -2.62 2.29 12.12
CA VAL A 119 -2.21 0.89 11.83
C VAL A 119 -2.90 -0.08 12.80
N GLY A 120 -2.98 0.25 14.09
CA GLY A 120 -3.61 -0.63 15.09
C GLY A 120 -5.11 -0.80 14.88
N GLU A 121 -5.81 0.25 14.42
CA GLU A 121 -7.22 0.18 14.03
C GLU A 121 -7.40 -0.68 12.77
N ALA A 122 -6.55 -0.49 11.77
CA ALA A 122 -6.69 -1.15 10.47
C ALA A 122 -6.24 -2.62 10.47
N VAL A 123 -5.33 -3.00 11.37
CA VAL A 123 -4.76 -4.35 11.48
C VAL A 123 -4.93 -4.86 12.91
N PRO A 124 -6.14 -5.29 13.29
CA PRO A 124 -6.39 -5.80 14.63
C PRO A 124 -5.60 -7.10 14.88
N GLY A 125 -5.11 -7.27 16.10
CA GLY A 125 -4.40 -8.49 16.52
C GLY A 125 -2.87 -8.43 16.42
N LEU A 126 -2.30 -7.33 15.90
CA LEU A 126 -0.86 -7.10 16.03
C LEU A 126 -0.46 -6.94 17.49
N ASP A 127 0.61 -7.64 17.91
CA ASP A 127 1.24 -7.35 19.20
C ASP A 127 1.93 -5.97 19.20
N SER A 128 2.39 -5.54 20.37
CA SER A 128 2.94 -4.18 20.54
C SER A 128 4.20 -3.92 19.70
N VAL A 129 5.00 -4.97 19.44
CA VAL A 129 6.25 -4.91 18.67
C VAL A 129 5.93 -4.89 17.18
N ALA A 130 5.13 -5.83 16.69
CA ALA A 130 4.70 -5.89 15.30
C ALA A 130 3.98 -4.59 14.90
N LEU A 131 3.07 -4.10 15.74
CA LEU A 131 2.40 -2.80 15.55
C LEU A 131 3.42 -1.66 15.42
N GLN A 132 4.46 -1.64 16.25
CA GLN A 132 5.50 -0.62 16.17
C GLN A 132 6.27 -0.69 14.86
N ILE A 133 6.66 -1.89 14.43
CA ILE A 133 7.43 -2.09 13.20
C ILE A 133 6.61 -1.67 11.97
N HIS A 134 5.33 -2.05 11.89
CA HIS A 134 4.43 -1.60 10.82
C HIS A 134 4.22 -0.08 10.85
N ALA A 135 3.98 0.51 12.03
CA ALA A 135 3.81 1.96 12.16
C ALA A 135 5.06 2.73 11.71
N VAL A 136 6.26 2.25 12.05
CA VAL A 136 7.52 2.84 11.59
C VAL A 136 7.65 2.73 10.07
N ALA A 137 7.32 1.59 9.48
CA ALA A 137 7.39 1.41 8.02
C ALA A 137 6.43 2.36 7.29
N VAL A 138 5.18 2.44 7.73
CA VAL A 138 4.17 3.36 7.18
C VAL A 138 4.62 4.81 7.32
N ARG A 139 5.09 5.21 8.50
CA ARG A 139 5.54 6.59 8.75
C ARG A 139 6.72 6.96 7.86
N ARG A 140 7.72 6.08 7.72
CA ARG A 140 8.88 6.32 6.84
C ARG A 140 8.47 6.45 5.37
N ALA A 141 7.53 5.62 4.90
CA ALA A 141 7.00 5.74 3.55
C ALA A 141 6.26 7.06 3.30
N ILE A 142 5.45 7.52 4.26
CA ILE A 142 4.78 8.82 4.19
C ILE A 142 5.81 9.95 4.12
N LEU A 143 6.80 9.93 5.02
CA LEU A 143 7.86 10.95 5.07
C LEU A 143 8.70 10.97 3.79
N GLN A 144 9.03 9.82 3.21
CA GLN A 144 9.69 9.75 1.91
C GLN A 144 8.85 10.39 0.80
N ALA A 145 7.54 10.19 0.79
CA ALA A 145 6.68 10.81 -0.21
C ALA A 145 6.68 12.34 -0.08
N ILE A 146 6.59 12.88 1.13
CA ILE A 146 6.34 14.31 1.35
C ILE A 146 7.60 15.15 1.63
N GLN A 147 8.73 14.55 2.02
CA GLN A 147 9.96 15.28 2.38
C GLN A 147 11.02 15.34 1.28
N VAL A 148 10.86 14.62 0.16
CA VAL A 148 11.83 14.64 -0.97
C VAL A 148 11.80 15.96 -1.78
N ALA A 149 11.21 17.02 -1.23
CA ALA A 149 11.40 18.38 -1.71
C ALA A 149 12.81 18.89 -1.29
N GLY A 150 13.84 18.50 -2.02
CA GLY A 150 15.19 19.02 -1.80
C GLY A 150 16.30 18.27 -2.54
N SER A 151 16.38 18.44 -3.85
CA SER A 151 17.64 18.41 -4.62
C SER A 151 17.44 19.09 -5.97
#